data_AF-A0A7C9N980-F1
#
_entry.id   AF-A0A7C9N980-F1
#
_cell.length_a   1.000
_cell.length_b   1.000
_cell.length_c   1.000
_cell.angle_alpha   90.00
_cell.angle_beta   90.00
_cell.angle_gamma   90.00
#
_symmetry.space_group_name_H-M   'P 1'
#
loop_
_entity.id
_entity.type
_entity.pdbx_description
1 polymer ?
#
loop_
_entity_poly.entity_id
_entity_poly.type
_entity_poly.pdbx_seq_one_letter_code
_entity_poly.pdbx_strand_id
1 'polypeptide(L)'
;MANILERFTSIVKANINELLDKAEDPQKMVDQYLRELTEELAEVREATAGVMAEETRCKRLVDENKAEMDRYEDLARKALSAGNEEDARVFLQKKQELAGRTDGLQIAYEGAKNNADKMRTMHDKLVADIQELNARKETIKAKAAVAKTQDKVNEVVGAGTKSEGARAAFDRMERKADEMLDRSNAKADLTAAPADPAAELEKKYEQAGMTAAVDDDLARLKKEMGME
;
A
#
# COMPACT_ATOMS: atom_id res chain seq x y z
N MET A 1 17.34 14.84 -0.30
CA MET A 1 16.06 14.60 -1.00
C MET A 1 16.20 14.52 -2.53
N ALA A 2 17.05 15.32 -3.20
CA ALA A 2 17.27 15.19 -4.66
C ALA A 2 17.76 13.79 -5.10
N ASN A 3 18.57 13.12 -4.26
CA ASN A 3 19.14 11.80 -4.55
C ASN A 3 18.08 10.66 -4.56
N ILE A 4 17.06 10.73 -3.70
CA ILE A 4 15.96 9.73 -3.69
C ILE A 4 15.07 9.87 -4.93
N LEU A 5 14.73 11.11 -5.31
CA LEU A 5 13.94 11.39 -6.50
C LEU A 5 14.67 10.95 -7.79
N GLU A 6 15.97 11.21 -7.89
CA GLU A 6 16.79 10.77 -9.03
C GLU A 6 16.92 9.24 -9.09
N ARG A 7 17.20 8.58 -7.96
CA ARG A 7 17.24 7.10 -7.86
C ARG A 7 15.92 6.46 -8.28
N PHE A 8 14.81 6.99 -7.78
CA PHE A 8 13.49 6.52 -8.17
C PHE A 8 13.23 6.71 -9.66
N THR A 9 13.61 7.87 -10.23
CA THR A 9 13.44 8.14 -11.66
C THR A 9 14.26 7.17 -12.53
N SER A 10 15.45 6.75 -12.08
CA SER A 10 16.24 5.73 -12.76
C SER A 10 15.64 4.33 -12.67
N ILE A 11 15.03 3.98 -11.55
CA ILE A 11 14.43 2.66 -11.32
C ILE A 11 13.11 2.51 -12.09
N VAL A 12 12.27 3.54 -12.04
CA VAL A 12 11.00 3.62 -12.76
C VAL A 12 11.18 3.61 -14.29
N LYS A 13 12.28 4.18 -14.80
CA LYS A 13 12.55 4.19 -16.24
C LYS A 13 12.99 2.84 -16.77
N ALA A 14 13.45 1.94 -15.93
CA ALA A 14 13.83 0.61 -16.36
C ALA A 14 12.54 -0.22 -16.46
N ASN A 15 12.01 -0.35 -17.67
CA ASN A 15 10.89 -1.22 -17.95
C ASN A 15 11.30 -2.64 -17.50
N ILE A 16 10.67 -3.16 -16.45
CA ILE A 16 11.01 -4.48 -15.86
C ILE A 16 11.08 -5.56 -16.96
N ASN A 17 10.27 -5.43 -18.00
CA ASN A 17 10.33 -6.26 -19.21
C ASN A 17 11.69 -6.19 -19.93
N GLU A 18 12.19 -4.99 -20.24
CA GLU A 18 13.46 -4.82 -20.97
C GLU A 18 14.68 -5.28 -20.16
N LEU A 19 14.61 -5.15 -18.83
CA LEU A 19 15.62 -5.68 -17.91
C LEU A 19 15.64 -7.20 -17.91
N LEU A 20 14.47 -7.83 -17.88
CA LEU A 20 14.34 -9.29 -17.85
C LEU A 20 14.67 -9.95 -19.19
N ASP A 21 14.35 -9.31 -20.31
CA ASP A 21 14.63 -9.83 -21.65
C ASP A 21 16.14 -9.95 -21.95
N LYS A 22 16.99 -9.24 -21.20
CA LYS A 22 18.46 -9.26 -21.37
C LYS A 22 19.18 -10.02 -20.25
N ALA A 23 18.46 -10.57 -19.29
CA ALA A 23 19.05 -11.25 -18.14
C ALA A 23 19.47 -12.69 -18.49
N GLU A 24 20.73 -13.04 -18.24
CA GLU A 24 21.21 -14.43 -18.34
C GLU A 24 20.57 -15.34 -17.28
N ASP A 25 20.33 -14.80 -16.08
CA ASP A 25 19.59 -15.48 -14.99
C ASP A 25 18.45 -14.56 -14.52
N PRO A 26 17.25 -14.66 -15.13
CA PRO A 26 16.13 -13.79 -14.81
C PRO A 26 15.64 -14.01 -13.38
N GLN A 27 15.86 -15.18 -12.76
CA GLN A 27 15.46 -15.43 -11.38
C GLN A 27 16.31 -14.62 -10.41
N LYS A 28 17.64 -14.66 -10.56
CA LYS A 28 18.55 -13.87 -9.72
C LYS A 28 18.38 -12.37 -9.90
N MET A 29 18.14 -11.91 -11.13
CA MET A 29 17.91 -10.50 -11.42
C MET A 29 16.65 -9.98 -10.71
N VAL A 30 15.54 -10.73 -10.75
CA VAL A 30 14.32 -10.35 -10.01
C VAL A 30 14.55 -10.36 -8.51
N ASP A 31 15.27 -11.34 -7.97
CA ASP A 31 15.59 -11.40 -6.54
C ASP A 31 16.43 -10.19 -6.08
N GLN A 32 17.41 -9.78 -6.89
CA GLN A 32 18.23 -8.61 -6.61
C GLN A 32 17.39 -7.32 -6.66
N TYR A 33 16.59 -7.14 -7.72
CA TYR A 33 15.72 -5.97 -7.86
C TYR A 33 14.70 -5.87 -6.73
N LEU A 34 14.06 -6.99 -6.35
CA LEU A 34 13.14 -7.02 -5.21
C LEU A 34 13.82 -6.58 -3.92
N ARG A 35 15.08 -6.98 -3.71
CA ARG A 35 15.84 -6.57 -2.53
C ARG A 35 16.11 -5.06 -2.53
N GLU A 36 16.61 -4.53 -3.64
CA GLU A 36 16.89 -3.10 -3.80
C GLU A 36 15.62 -2.26 -3.60
N LEU A 37 14.51 -2.61 -4.24
CA LEU A 37 13.25 -1.88 -4.06
C LEU A 37 12.68 -1.98 -2.64
N THR A 38 12.88 -3.10 -1.96
CA THR A 38 12.42 -3.27 -0.57
C THR A 38 13.22 -2.39 0.39
N GLU A 39 14.54 -2.28 0.18
CA GLU A 39 15.41 -1.37 0.94
C GLU A 39 15.00 0.09 0.70
N GLU A 40 14.78 0.48 -0.56
CA GLU A 40 14.32 1.82 -0.91
C GLU A 40 12.91 2.12 -0.38
N LEU A 41 12.03 1.13 -0.31
CA LEU A 41 10.68 1.33 0.20
C LEU A 41 10.68 1.76 1.66
N ALA A 42 11.62 1.25 2.48
CA ALA A 42 11.74 1.70 3.86
C ALA A 42 12.13 3.18 3.94
N GLU A 43 13.13 3.60 3.16
CA GLU A 43 13.58 5.00 3.10
C GLU A 43 12.50 5.94 2.56
N VAL A 44 11.83 5.54 1.47
CA VAL A 44 10.74 6.31 0.87
C VAL A 44 9.56 6.42 1.83
N ARG A 45 9.23 5.37 2.59
CA ARG A 45 8.17 5.43 3.62
C ARG A 45 8.48 6.44 4.71
N GLU A 46 9.70 6.41 5.25
CA GLU A 46 10.12 7.36 6.29
C GLU A 46 10.11 8.80 5.76
N ALA A 47 10.68 9.03 4.58
CA ALA A 47 10.67 10.33 3.93
C ALA A 47 9.24 10.81 3.64
N THR A 48 8.37 9.94 3.13
CA THR A 48 6.97 10.25 2.84
C THR A 48 6.22 10.63 4.12
N ALA A 49 6.42 9.89 5.20
CA ALA A 49 5.83 10.20 6.51
C ALA A 49 6.30 11.58 7.02
N GLY A 50 7.58 11.89 6.88
CA GLY A 50 8.14 13.19 7.26
C GLY A 50 7.52 14.35 6.48
N VAL A 51 7.37 14.22 5.16
CA VAL A 51 6.77 15.27 4.32
C VAL A 51 5.26 15.40 4.57
N MET A 52 4.55 14.29 4.81
CA MET A 52 3.13 14.32 5.20
C MET A 52 2.90 14.96 6.58
N ALA A 53 3.83 14.74 7.52
CA ALA A 53 3.79 15.42 8.82
C ALA A 53 3.97 16.93 8.66
N GLU A 54 4.88 17.38 7.79
CA GLU A 54 5.04 18.81 7.50
C GLU A 54 3.83 19.41 6.78
N GLU A 55 3.22 18.69 5.82
CA GLU A 55 1.94 19.10 5.22
C GLU A 55 0.87 19.33 6.29
N THR A 56 0.71 18.36 7.19
CA THR A 56 -0.27 18.42 8.28
C THR A 56 0.01 19.59 9.22
N ARG A 57 1.29 19.82 9.55
CA ARG A 57 1.73 20.96 10.36
C ARG A 57 1.40 22.29 9.69
N CYS A 58 1.74 22.47 8.42
CA CYS A 58 1.44 23.70 7.68
C CYS A 58 -0.07 23.93 7.59
N LYS A 59 -0.85 22.88 7.32
CA LYS A 59 -2.32 22.96 7.30
C LYS A 59 -2.86 23.45 8.64
N ARG A 60 -2.39 22.86 9.74
CA ARG A 60 -2.79 23.27 11.09
C ARG A 60 -2.50 24.75 11.34
N LEU A 61 -1.35 25.27 10.91
CA LEU A 61 -1.04 26.69 11.05
C LEU A 61 -1.98 27.59 10.26
N VAL A 62 -2.37 27.19 9.03
CA VAL A 62 -3.39 27.91 8.24
C VAL A 62 -4.73 27.92 8.96
N ASP A 63 -5.15 26.75 9.48
CA ASP A 63 -6.45 26.59 10.14
C ASP A 63 -6.49 27.36 11.48
N GLU A 64 -5.40 27.35 12.25
CA GLU A 64 -5.24 28.15 13.48
C GLU A 64 -5.31 29.65 13.19
N ASN A 65 -4.62 30.14 12.16
CA ASN A 65 -4.67 31.55 11.78
C ASN A 65 -6.08 31.98 11.35
N LYS A 66 -6.79 31.14 10.59
CA LYS A 66 -8.20 31.38 10.22
C LYS A 66 -9.12 31.41 11.44
N ALA A 67 -8.96 30.45 12.36
CA ALA A 67 -9.75 30.41 13.59
C ALA A 67 -9.51 31.65 14.47
N GLU A 68 -8.28 32.17 14.54
CA GLU A 68 -8.00 33.43 15.24
C GLU A 68 -8.66 34.63 14.54
N MET A 69 -8.63 34.68 13.20
CA MET A 69 -9.32 35.73 12.43
C MET A 69 -10.83 35.75 12.69
N ASP A 70 -11.47 34.58 12.70
CA ASP A 70 -12.90 34.43 12.97
C ASP A 70 -13.22 34.84 14.40
N ARG A 71 -12.37 34.44 15.38
CA ARG A 71 -12.51 34.87 16.77
C ARG A 71 -12.45 36.38 16.93
N TYR A 72 -11.50 37.05 16.26
CA TYR A 72 -11.40 38.51 16.33
C TYR A 72 -12.56 39.21 15.62
N GLU A 73 -13.11 38.63 14.56
CA GLU A 73 -14.34 39.12 13.94
C GLU A 73 -15.53 39.04 14.92
N ASP A 74 -15.70 37.91 15.60
CA ASP A 74 -16.77 37.72 16.57
C ASP A 74 -16.65 38.69 17.75
N LEU A 75 -15.43 38.94 18.23
CA LEU A 75 -15.16 39.94 19.27
C LEU A 75 -15.52 41.35 18.79
N ALA A 76 -15.17 41.71 17.55
CA ALA A 76 -15.55 42.99 16.96
C ALA A 76 -17.07 43.14 16.87
N ARG A 77 -17.79 42.11 16.43
CA ARG A 77 -19.27 42.10 16.37
C ARG A 77 -19.91 42.29 17.75
N LYS A 78 -19.35 41.65 18.79
CA LYS A 78 -19.80 41.82 20.18
C LYS A 78 -19.54 43.23 20.71
N ALA A 79 -18.36 43.79 20.45
CA ALA A 79 -18.02 45.16 20.86
C ALA A 79 -18.93 46.20 20.21
N LEU A 80 -19.21 46.06 18.91
CA LEU A 80 -20.17 46.92 18.20
C LEU A 80 -21.59 46.82 18.78
N SER A 81 -22.03 45.59 19.09
CA SER A 81 -23.36 45.37 19.70
C SER A 81 -23.48 46.00 21.09
N ALA A 82 -22.36 46.18 21.79
CA ALA A 82 -22.27 46.88 23.07
C ALA A 82 -22.06 48.40 22.94
N GLY A 83 -21.96 48.94 21.72
CA GLY A 83 -21.70 50.36 21.46
C GLY A 83 -20.23 50.79 21.61
N ASN A 84 -19.30 49.85 21.78
CA ASN A 84 -17.87 50.11 21.96
C ASN A 84 -17.13 50.08 20.62
N GLU A 85 -17.22 51.17 19.85
CA GLU A 85 -16.62 51.24 18.50
C GLU A 85 -15.08 51.18 18.49
N GLU A 86 -14.42 51.78 19.49
CA GLU A 86 -12.95 51.75 19.56
C GLU A 86 -12.40 50.34 19.79
N ASP A 87 -13.04 49.55 20.68
CA ASP A 87 -12.68 48.14 20.91
C ASP A 87 -12.88 47.31 19.63
N ALA A 88 -13.98 47.54 18.91
CA ALA A 88 -14.23 46.86 17.64
C ALA A 88 -13.16 47.18 16.59
N ARG A 89 -12.71 48.44 16.50
CA ARG A 89 -11.64 48.85 15.59
C ARG A 89 -10.32 48.15 15.92
N VAL A 90 -9.99 48.00 17.20
CA VAL A 90 -8.79 47.26 17.64
C VAL A 90 -8.86 45.77 17.25
N PHE A 91 -10.00 45.10 17.48
CA PHE A 91 -10.16 43.70 17.07
C PHE A 91 -10.09 43.51 15.56
N LEU A 92 -10.69 44.42 14.78
CA LEU A 92 -10.61 44.39 13.32
C LEU A 92 -9.19 44.63 12.81
N GLN A 93 -8.42 45.51 13.45
CA GLN A 93 -7.01 45.70 13.13
C GLN A 93 -6.20 44.42 13.37
N LYS A 94 -6.45 43.69 14.47
CA LYS A 94 -5.83 42.39 14.71
C LYS A 94 -6.22 41.34 13.69
N LYS A 95 -7.50 41.28 13.29
CA LYS A 95 -7.93 40.42 12.19
C LYS A 95 -7.18 40.74 10.90
N GLN A 96 -6.97 42.03 10.59
CA GLN A 96 -6.27 42.44 9.37
C GLN A 96 -4.77 42.11 9.39
N GLU A 97 -4.12 42.20 10.56
CA GLU A 97 -2.74 41.72 10.74
C GLU A 97 -2.63 40.20 10.45
N LEU A 98 -3.57 39.39 10.95
CA LEU A 98 -3.62 37.95 10.69
C LEU A 98 -3.97 37.62 9.24
N ALA A 99 -4.84 38.41 8.60
CA ALA A 99 -5.15 38.29 7.19
C ALA A 99 -3.88 38.46 6.34
N GLY A 100 -3.03 39.44 6.67
CA GLY A 100 -1.74 39.65 6.00
C GLY A 100 -0.74 38.49 6.15
N ARG A 101 -0.91 37.60 7.14
CA ARG A 101 -0.10 36.39 7.32
C ARG A 101 -0.64 35.17 6.57
N THR A 102 -1.92 35.21 6.20
CA THR A 102 -2.64 34.05 5.62
C THR A 102 -1.99 33.60 4.32
N ASP A 103 -1.64 34.54 3.43
CA ASP A 103 -1.06 34.23 2.13
C ASP A 103 0.27 33.46 2.26
N GLY A 104 1.14 33.89 3.19
CA GLY A 104 2.40 33.21 3.46
C GLY A 104 2.22 31.79 4.01
N LEU A 105 1.26 31.61 4.92
CA LEU A 105 0.93 30.29 5.47
C LEU A 105 0.32 29.37 4.40
N GLN A 106 -0.54 29.92 3.53
CA GLN A 106 -1.18 29.20 2.44
C GLN A 106 -0.14 28.74 1.40
N ILE A 107 0.80 29.62 1.01
CA ILE A 107 1.91 29.26 0.11
C ILE A 107 2.78 28.15 0.72
N ALA A 108 3.09 28.24 2.02
CA ALA A 108 3.85 27.20 2.71
C ALA A 108 3.11 25.86 2.73
N TYR A 109 1.80 25.87 3.02
CA TYR A 109 0.96 24.68 2.97
C TYR A 109 0.89 24.07 1.58
N GLU A 110 0.69 24.86 0.54
CA GLU A 110 0.64 24.37 -0.85
C GLU A 110 1.97 23.77 -1.28
N GLY A 111 3.10 24.38 -0.90
CA GLY A 111 4.43 23.81 -1.11
C GLY A 111 4.62 22.46 -0.41
N ALA A 112 4.22 22.37 0.86
CA ALA A 112 4.30 21.13 1.63
C ALA A 112 3.40 20.03 1.05
N LYS A 113 2.15 20.37 0.70
CA LYS A 113 1.19 19.47 0.06
C LYS A 113 1.71 18.93 -1.27
N ASN A 114 2.21 19.80 -2.14
CA ASN A 114 2.76 19.37 -3.44
C ASN A 114 3.94 18.40 -3.28
N ASN A 115 4.77 18.58 -2.24
CA ASN A 115 5.84 17.63 -1.94
C ASN A 115 5.30 16.31 -1.39
N ALA A 116 4.32 16.36 -0.49
CA ALA A 116 3.68 15.18 0.08
C ALA A 116 2.98 14.34 -0.99
N ASP A 117 2.25 14.96 -1.91
CA ASP A 117 1.56 14.28 -3.02
C ASP A 117 2.54 13.59 -3.97
N LYS A 118 3.69 14.23 -4.27
CA LYS A 118 4.77 13.61 -5.05
C LYS A 118 5.36 12.38 -4.34
N MET A 119 5.61 12.48 -3.04
CA MET A 119 6.14 11.38 -2.24
C MET A 119 5.14 10.23 -2.11
N ARG A 120 3.84 10.52 -1.94
CA ARG A 120 2.78 9.49 -1.94
C ARG A 120 2.72 8.75 -3.27
N THR A 121 2.72 9.49 -4.38
CA THR A 121 2.73 8.89 -5.73
C THR A 121 3.95 7.99 -5.93
N MET A 122 5.12 8.42 -5.45
CA MET A 122 6.35 7.65 -5.50
C MET A 122 6.28 6.37 -4.67
N HIS A 123 5.80 6.47 -3.43
CA HIS A 123 5.56 5.32 -2.57
C HIS A 123 4.62 4.31 -3.21
N ASP A 124 3.47 4.76 -3.73
CA ASP A 124 2.44 3.88 -4.28
C ASP A 124 2.94 3.13 -5.51
N LYS A 125 3.72 3.82 -6.35
CA LYS A 125 4.36 3.21 -7.50
C LYS A 125 5.42 2.18 -7.08
N LEU A 126 6.26 2.48 -6.08
CA LEU A 126 7.25 1.52 -5.59
C LEU A 126 6.59 0.24 -5.04
N VAL A 127 5.47 0.40 -4.33
CA VAL A 127 4.66 -0.72 -3.86
C VAL A 127 4.12 -1.54 -5.03
N ALA A 128 3.60 -0.88 -6.08
CA ALA A 128 3.10 -1.55 -7.27
C ALA A 128 4.21 -2.32 -8.01
N ASP A 129 5.39 -1.71 -8.18
CA ASP A 129 6.54 -2.33 -8.86
C ASP A 129 7.03 -3.57 -8.08
N ILE A 130 7.06 -3.52 -6.74
CA ILE A 130 7.39 -4.67 -5.89
C ILE A 130 6.36 -5.79 -6.04
N GLN A 131 5.06 -5.46 -6.10
CA GLN A 131 4.00 -6.46 -6.30
C GLN A 131 4.13 -7.14 -7.67
N GLU A 132 4.39 -6.36 -8.72
CA GLU A 132 4.59 -6.88 -10.07
C GLU A 132 5.81 -7.80 -10.14
N LEU A 133 6.94 -7.41 -9.54
CA LEU A 133 8.14 -8.24 -9.51
C LEU A 133 7.94 -9.54 -8.74
N ASN A 134 7.18 -9.54 -7.65
CA ASN A 134 6.84 -10.76 -6.93
C ASN A 134 6.00 -11.71 -7.81
N ALA A 135 5.02 -11.20 -8.55
CA ALA A 135 4.23 -12.02 -9.48
C ALA A 135 5.09 -12.58 -10.63
N ARG A 136 6.02 -11.78 -11.16
CA ARG A 136 6.98 -12.20 -12.19
C ARG A 136 7.94 -13.26 -11.66
N LYS A 137 8.43 -13.12 -10.42
CA LYS A 137 9.29 -14.09 -9.76
C LYS A 137 8.67 -15.48 -9.73
N GLU A 138 7.42 -15.58 -9.27
CA GLU A 138 6.71 -16.87 -9.21
C GLU A 138 6.48 -17.46 -10.61
N THR A 139 6.19 -16.61 -11.59
CA THR A 139 6.05 -17.04 -13.00
C THR A 139 7.38 -17.57 -13.56
N ILE A 140 8.49 -16.87 -13.34
CA ILE A 140 9.83 -17.28 -13.79
C ILE A 140 10.22 -18.61 -13.13
N LYS A 141 9.99 -18.74 -11.83
CA LYS A 141 10.25 -19.96 -11.06
C LYS A 141 9.45 -21.15 -11.59
N ALA A 142 8.16 -20.96 -11.89
CA ALA A 142 7.31 -21.99 -12.49
C ALA A 142 7.82 -22.41 -13.88
N LYS A 143 8.15 -21.45 -14.75
CA LYS A 143 8.71 -21.73 -16.09
C LYS A 143 10.06 -22.44 -16.01
N ALA A 144 10.93 -22.02 -15.11
CA ALA A 144 12.23 -22.66 -14.88
C ALA A 144 12.08 -24.11 -14.40
N ALA A 145 11.11 -24.38 -13.52
CA ALA A 145 10.79 -25.73 -13.08
C ALA A 145 10.31 -26.61 -14.24
N VAL A 146 9.39 -26.11 -15.07
CA VAL A 146 8.89 -26.83 -16.27
C VAL A 146 10.02 -27.11 -17.26
N ALA A 147 10.85 -26.11 -17.57
CA ALA A 147 11.99 -26.27 -18.48
C ALA A 147 12.97 -27.32 -17.97
N LYS A 148 13.33 -27.27 -16.67
CA LYS A 148 14.21 -28.26 -16.05
C LYS A 148 13.64 -29.68 -16.10
N THR A 149 12.32 -29.83 -15.91
CA THR A 149 11.64 -31.13 -16.06
C THR A 149 11.68 -31.62 -17.50
N GLN A 150 11.40 -30.74 -18.47
CA GLN A 150 11.45 -31.07 -19.89
C GLN A 150 12.86 -31.48 -20.33
N ASP A 151 13.89 -30.76 -19.89
CA ASP A 151 15.30 -31.10 -20.16
C ASP A 151 15.65 -32.47 -19.57
N LYS A 152 15.19 -32.77 -18.34
CA LYS A 152 15.42 -34.07 -17.72
C LYS A 152 14.72 -35.20 -18.47
N VAL A 153 13.49 -34.97 -18.93
CA VAL A 153 12.76 -35.93 -19.79
C VAL A 153 13.51 -36.13 -21.11
N ASN A 154 13.96 -35.06 -21.76
CA ASN A 154 14.70 -35.13 -23.02
C ASN A 154 16.07 -35.82 -22.86
N GLU A 155 16.77 -35.62 -21.73
CA GLU A 155 18.01 -36.32 -21.40
C GLU A 155 17.76 -37.83 -21.22
N VAL A 156 16.68 -38.20 -20.51
CA VAL A 156 16.28 -39.60 -20.28
C VAL A 156 15.82 -40.28 -21.56
N VAL A 157 15.10 -39.56 -22.44
CA VAL A 157 14.60 -40.08 -23.73
C VAL A 157 15.72 -40.13 -24.79
N GLY A 158 16.59 -39.12 -24.82
CA GLY A 158 17.73 -39.02 -25.74
C GLY A 158 18.88 -40.00 -25.45
N ALA A 159 18.97 -40.52 -24.22
CA ALA A 159 19.98 -41.50 -23.82
C ALA A 159 19.76 -42.93 -24.35
N GLY A 160 18.70 -43.21 -25.11
CA GLY A 160 18.56 -44.41 -25.95
C GLY A 160 18.58 -45.77 -25.23
N THR A 161 17.40 -46.41 -25.15
CA THR A 161 17.15 -47.85 -24.98
C THR A 161 17.35 -48.51 -23.58
N LYS A 162 16.23 -48.63 -22.85
CA LYS A 162 15.64 -49.91 -22.38
C LYS A 162 14.25 -49.61 -21.81
N SER A 163 13.23 -49.98 -22.59
CA SER A 163 11.82 -49.55 -22.51
C SER A 163 11.05 -49.89 -21.21
N GLU A 164 11.69 -50.45 -20.18
CA GLU A 164 11.09 -50.71 -18.86
C GLU A 164 11.69 -49.83 -17.75
N GLY A 165 12.98 -49.47 -17.83
CA GLY A 165 13.64 -48.61 -16.84
C GLY A 165 13.23 -47.14 -16.93
N ALA A 166 12.91 -46.67 -18.15
CA ALA A 166 12.47 -45.30 -18.41
C ALA A 166 11.07 -45.02 -17.85
N ARG A 167 10.13 -45.99 -17.92
CA ARG A 167 8.81 -45.89 -17.26
C ARG A 167 8.93 -45.86 -15.74
N ALA A 168 9.72 -46.76 -15.16
CA ALA A 168 9.97 -46.75 -13.71
C ALA A 168 10.71 -45.49 -13.23
N ALA A 169 11.53 -44.86 -14.07
CA ALA A 169 12.14 -43.56 -13.79
C ALA A 169 11.13 -42.42 -13.90
N PHE A 170 10.22 -42.49 -14.88
CA PHE A 170 9.09 -41.56 -15.03
C PHE A 170 8.15 -41.65 -13.81
N ASP A 171 7.71 -42.86 -13.41
CA ASP A 171 6.88 -43.10 -12.22
C ASP A 171 7.57 -42.66 -10.91
N ARG A 172 8.90 -42.70 -10.85
CA ARG A 172 9.68 -42.18 -9.69
C ARG A 172 9.77 -40.66 -9.72
N MET A 173 9.85 -40.05 -10.90
CA MET A 173 9.94 -38.62 -11.07
C MET A 173 8.59 -37.94 -10.88
N GLU A 174 7.52 -38.56 -11.36
CA GLU A 174 6.11 -38.21 -11.12
C GLU A 174 5.80 -38.28 -9.62
N ARG A 175 6.08 -39.41 -8.96
CA ARG A 175 5.95 -39.52 -7.49
C ARG A 175 6.76 -38.48 -6.71
N LYS A 176 7.95 -38.10 -7.20
CA LYS A 176 8.79 -37.11 -6.54
C LYS A 176 8.30 -35.68 -6.80
N ALA A 177 7.74 -35.41 -7.98
CA ALA A 177 7.07 -34.16 -8.30
C ALA A 177 5.79 -34.01 -7.48
N ASP A 178 4.99 -35.08 -7.36
CA ASP A 178 3.82 -35.15 -6.50
C ASP A 178 4.21 -34.98 -5.02
N GLU A 179 5.23 -35.69 -4.52
CA GLU A 179 5.74 -35.46 -3.15
C GLU A 179 6.24 -34.02 -2.94
N MET A 180 6.84 -33.39 -3.95
CA MET A 180 7.28 -31.99 -3.85
C MET A 180 6.10 -31.03 -3.88
N LEU A 181 5.09 -31.27 -4.72
CA LEU A 181 3.85 -30.51 -4.79
C LEU A 181 3.06 -30.65 -3.49
N ASP A 182 2.87 -31.87 -3.02
CA ASP A 182 2.20 -32.20 -1.76
C ASP A 182 2.94 -31.62 -0.57
N ARG A 183 4.28 -31.65 -0.54
CA ARG A 183 5.06 -31.00 0.52
C ARG A 183 4.99 -29.48 0.44
N SER A 184 4.86 -28.90 -0.76
CA SER A 184 4.67 -27.46 -0.93
C SER A 184 3.27 -27.03 -0.50
N ASN A 185 2.25 -27.80 -0.85
CA ASN A 185 0.86 -27.62 -0.43
C ASN A 185 0.72 -27.81 1.08
N ALA A 186 1.30 -28.87 1.65
CA ALA A 186 1.32 -29.11 3.09
C ALA A 186 2.12 -28.04 3.86
N LYS A 187 3.18 -27.48 3.26
CA LYS A 187 3.87 -26.31 3.84
C LYS A 187 3.01 -25.06 3.78
N ALA A 188 2.28 -24.83 2.69
CA ALA A 188 1.31 -23.75 2.57
C ALA A 188 0.19 -23.90 3.61
N ASP A 189 -0.29 -25.11 3.83
CA ASP A 189 -1.30 -25.48 4.84
C ASP A 189 -0.75 -25.39 6.28
N LEU A 190 0.57 -25.60 6.50
CA LEU A 190 1.24 -25.37 7.79
C LEU A 190 1.54 -23.88 8.07
N THR A 191 1.67 -23.06 7.02
CA THR A 191 1.77 -21.58 7.15
C THR A 191 0.41 -20.89 7.18
N ALA A 192 -0.66 -21.56 6.72
CA ALA A 192 -2.01 -21.23 7.15
C ALA A 192 -2.07 -21.56 8.65
N ALA A 193 -2.24 -20.54 9.49
CA ALA A 193 -2.34 -20.74 10.93
C ALA A 193 -3.35 -21.85 11.24
N PRO A 194 -3.08 -22.76 12.21
CA PRO A 194 -4.03 -23.80 12.56
C PRO A 194 -5.37 -23.13 12.86
N ALA A 195 -6.41 -23.55 12.16
CA ALA A 195 -7.76 -23.06 12.40
C ALA A 195 -8.09 -23.32 13.87
N ASP A 196 -8.10 -22.24 14.66
CA ASP A 196 -8.58 -22.29 16.02
C ASP A 196 -10.07 -22.69 15.95
N PRO A 197 -10.47 -23.84 16.51
CA PRO A 197 -11.87 -24.24 16.53
C PRO A 197 -12.77 -23.16 17.17
N ALA A 198 -12.20 -22.32 18.06
CA ALA A 198 -12.88 -21.16 18.61
C ALA A 198 -13.08 -20.05 17.56
N ALA A 199 -12.09 -19.79 16.68
CA ALA A 199 -12.22 -18.78 15.63
C ALA A 199 -13.20 -19.21 14.52
N GLU A 200 -13.30 -20.50 14.22
CA GLU A 200 -14.28 -21.01 13.24
C GLU A 200 -15.72 -20.99 13.80
N LEU A 201 -15.88 -21.25 15.11
CA LEU A 201 -17.13 -21.02 15.84
C LEU A 201 -17.45 -19.52 15.95
N GLU A 202 -16.48 -18.68 16.27
CA GLU A 202 -16.62 -17.22 16.38
C GLU A 202 -17.06 -16.62 15.05
N LYS A 203 -16.44 -17.00 13.93
CA LYS A 203 -16.84 -16.56 12.58
C LYS A 203 -18.26 -17.03 12.22
N LYS A 204 -18.65 -18.23 12.66
CA LYS A 204 -20.00 -18.78 12.45
C LYS A 204 -21.06 -18.07 13.30
N TYR A 205 -20.71 -17.64 14.53
CA TYR A 205 -21.58 -16.86 15.41
C TYR A 205 -21.58 -15.35 15.08
N GLU A 206 -20.49 -14.78 14.55
CA GLU A 206 -20.42 -13.41 14.02
C GLU A 206 -21.25 -13.27 12.74
N GLN A 207 -21.25 -14.27 11.85
CA GLN A 207 -22.11 -14.27 10.66
C GLN A 207 -23.59 -14.44 11.01
N ALA A 208 -23.92 -15.22 12.06
CA ALA A 208 -25.27 -15.33 12.61
C ALA A 208 -25.69 -14.08 13.41
N GLY A 209 -24.75 -13.41 14.07
CA GLY A 209 -24.96 -12.16 14.80
C GLY A 209 -25.09 -10.95 13.88
N MET A 210 -24.38 -10.92 12.76
CA MET A 210 -24.51 -9.87 11.73
C MET A 210 -25.86 -9.94 11.00
N THR A 211 -26.44 -11.12 10.82
CA THR A 211 -27.78 -11.25 10.23
C THR A 211 -28.86 -10.76 11.20
N ALA A 212 -28.77 -11.11 12.49
CA ALA A 212 -29.69 -10.59 13.51
C ALA A 212 -29.52 -9.07 13.77
N ALA A 213 -28.28 -8.55 13.78
CA ALA A 213 -28.02 -7.13 14.01
C ALA A 213 -28.45 -6.24 12.84
N VAL A 214 -28.32 -6.72 11.60
CA VAL A 214 -28.81 -5.99 10.41
C VAL A 214 -30.33 -5.98 10.35
N ASP A 215 -31.00 -7.06 10.76
CA ASP A 215 -32.46 -7.11 10.84
C ASP A 215 -33.02 -6.22 11.98
N ASP A 216 -32.35 -6.18 13.14
CA ASP A 216 -32.71 -5.27 14.25
C ASP A 216 -32.47 -3.79 13.91
N ASP A 217 -31.37 -3.47 13.22
CA ASP A 217 -31.11 -2.10 12.74
C ASP A 217 -32.10 -1.68 11.64
N LEU A 218 -32.50 -2.60 10.76
CA LEU A 218 -33.54 -2.36 9.76
C LEU A 218 -34.92 -2.15 10.40
N ALA A 219 -35.26 -2.93 11.43
CA ALA A 219 -36.51 -2.76 12.20
C ALA A 219 -36.53 -1.43 12.97
N ARG A 220 -35.39 -1.02 13.55
CA ARG A 220 -35.24 0.30 14.19
C ARG A 220 -35.40 1.44 13.20
N LEU A 221 -34.79 1.34 12.01
CA LEU A 221 -34.89 2.37 10.97
C LEU A 221 -36.33 2.49 10.43
N LYS A 222 -37.04 1.37 10.23
CA LYS A 222 -38.45 1.35 9.81
C LYS A 222 -39.37 2.01 10.82
N LYS A 223 -39.13 1.77 12.12
CA LYS A 223 -39.86 2.39 13.22
C LYS A 223 -39.58 3.90 13.34
N GLU A 224 -38.35 4.34 13.10
CA GLU A 224 -38.00 5.78 13.04
C GLU A 224 -38.57 6.47 11.79
N MET A 225 -38.76 5.75 10.68
CA MET A 225 -39.29 6.28 9.42
C MET A 225 -40.81 6.12 9.25
N GLY A 226 -41.51 5.54 10.25
CA GLY A 226 -42.97 5.39 10.24
C GLY A 226 -43.50 4.40 9.20
N MET A 227 -42.68 3.45 8.76
CA MET A 227 -43.02 2.40 7.80
C MET A 227 -43.12 1.06 8.54
N GLU A 228 -44.13 0.97 9.44
CA GLU A 228 -44.44 -0.11 10.42
C GLU A 228 -43.27 -0.64 11.27
#